data_AF-A0A8E2J3E5-F1
#
_entry.id   AF-A0A8E2J3E5-F1
#
_cell.length_a   1.000
_cell.length_b   1.000
_cell.length_c   1.000
_cell.angle_alpha   90.00
_cell.angle_beta   90.00
_cell.angle_gamma   90.00
#
_symmetry.space_group_name_H-M   'P 1'
#
loop_
_entity.id
_entity.type
_entity.pdbx_description
1 polymer ?
#
loop_
_entity_poly.entity_id
_entity_poly.type
_entity_poly.pdbx_seq_one_letter_code
_entity_poly.pdbx_strand_id
1 'polypeptide(L)'
;MNTKATTANPEAPTKGPEPAPGSSRKRRPPRTLYRGDPGMWSWVLHRITGATIFFFLFVHVLDTALVRVSPQAYNSVIGTYKTPVVGLMEFGLVVAVSYHALNGIRIILIDFWSQGPRYQRLMLGVVGIVWLLILVPAAVVLGIHMWEHFR
;
A
#
# COMPACT_ATOMS: atom_id res chain seq x y z
N MET A 1 28.49 76.18 -4.46
CA MET A 1 29.71 75.87 -5.24
C MET A 1 30.75 75.32 -4.27
N ASN A 2 31.28 74.13 -4.58
CA ASN A 2 32.42 73.38 -3.98
C ASN A 2 32.12 72.54 -2.70
N THR A 3 31.94 71.21 -2.74
CA THR A 3 32.84 70.05 -3.03
C THR A 3 33.77 69.61 -1.88
N LYS A 4 33.53 68.39 -1.36
CA LYS A 4 34.50 67.35 -0.92
C LYS A 4 33.70 66.14 -0.38
N ALA A 5 33.48 65.09 -1.17
CA ALA A 5 34.39 63.96 -1.43
C ALA A 5 34.72 63.16 -0.16
N THR A 6 33.87 62.16 0.12
CA THR A 6 34.07 61.08 1.08
C THR A 6 35.26 60.21 0.66
N THR A 7 36.31 60.19 1.46
CA THR A 7 37.40 59.23 1.37
C THR A 7 37.03 57.96 2.14
N ALA A 8 36.84 56.84 1.44
CA ALA A 8 36.78 55.52 2.05
C ALA A 8 38.20 55.04 2.41
N ASN A 9 38.40 54.60 3.65
CA ASN A 9 39.61 53.90 4.10
C ASN A 9 39.36 52.37 4.02
N PRO A 10 40.30 51.53 3.58
CA PRO A 10 40.06 50.11 3.44
C PRO A 10 40.36 49.40 4.78
N GLU A 11 39.32 48.91 5.45
CA GLU A 11 39.50 47.98 6.58
C GLU A 11 39.88 46.59 6.05
N ALA A 12 41.00 46.08 6.58
CA ALA A 12 41.58 44.78 6.27
C ALA A 12 40.60 43.62 6.59
N PRO A 13 40.72 42.47 5.91
CA PRO A 13 39.82 41.34 6.17
C PRO A 13 40.09 40.75 7.55
N THR A 14 39.11 40.83 8.45
CA THR A 14 39.12 40.14 9.74
C THR A 14 39.15 38.62 9.50
N LYS A 15 40.26 37.96 9.87
CA LYS A 15 40.31 36.50 9.92
C LYS A 15 39.26 36.00 10.92
N GLY A 16 38.28 35.24 10.43
CA GLY A 16 37.28 34.59 11.27
C GLY A 16 37.90 33.59 12.25
N PRO A 17 37.19 33.21 13.33
CA PRO A 17 37.73 32.33 14.35
C PRO A 17 38.01 30.93 13.79
N GLU A 18 39.20 30.41 14.09
CA GLU A 18 39.68 29.09 13.67
C GLU A 18 38.86 27.97 14.34
N PRO A 19 38.41 26.93 13.60
CA PRO A 19 37.57 25.89 14.18
C PRO A 19 38.35 24.97 15.12
N ALA A 20 37.83 24.79 16.34
CA ALA A 20 38.41 23.89 17.35
C ALA A 20 38.46 22.42 16.87
N PRO A 21 39.53 21.66 17.18
CA PRO A 21 39.64 20.27 16.77
C PRO A 21 38.91 19.35 17.76
N GLY A 22 38.05 18.47 17.24
CA GLY A 22 37.67 17.23 17.91
C GLY A 22 36.21 17.08 18.33
N SER A 23 35.44 16.32 17.55
CA SER A 23 35.03 14.97 17.96
C SER A 23 34.26 14.30 16.81
N SER A 24 34.84 13.26 16.23
CA SER A 24 34.14 12.38 15.30
C SER A 24 33.19 11.48 16.07
N ARG A 25 32.11 12.05 16.63
CA ARG A 25 31.04 11.25 17.23
C ARG A 25 30.35 10.51 16.10
N LYS A 26 30.75 9.26 15.87
CA LYS A 26 30.16 8.32 14.91
C LYS A 26 28.65 8.27 15.19
N ARG A 27 27.85 9.05 14.45
CA ARG A 27 26.39 9.05 14.55
C ARG A 27 25.94 7.70 14.03
N ARG A 28 25.74 6.73 14.93
CA ARG A 28 24.99 5.52 14.58
C ARG A 28 23.60 6.01 14.17
N PRO A 29 23.13 5.79 12.92
CA PRO A 29 21.81 6.22 12.53
C PRO A 29 20.83 5.55 13.49
N PRO A 30 19.96 6.31 14.17
CA PRO A 30 19.01 5.70 15.06
C PRO A 30 18.10 4.83 14.19
N ARG A 31 18.16 3.50 14.38
CA ARG A 31 17.24 2.54 13.76
C ARG A 31 15.91 2.65 14.48
N THR A 32 15.23 3.79 14.32
CA THR A 32 13.87 3.96 14.81
C THR A 32 12.96 3.33 13.77
N LEU A 33 12.36 2.18 14.08
CA LEU A 33 11.19 1.71 13.34
C LEU A 33 10.15 2.83 13.42
N TYR A 34 9.84 3.43 12.28
CA TYR A 34 8.81 4.47 12.17
C TYR A 34 7.49 3.87 12.70
N ARG A 35 6.91 4.50 13.74
CA ARG A 35 5.62 4.09 14.34
C ARG A 35 4.47 4.52 13.41
N GLY A 36 4.47 3.96 12.20
CA GLY A 36 3.72 4.43 11.04
C GLY A 36 2.29 4.85 11.34
N ASP A 37 1.92 6.04 10.88
CA ASP A 37 0.53 6.47 10.85
C ASP A 37 -0.31 5.38 10.14
N PRO A 38 -1.55 5.10 10.57
CA PRO A 38 -2.42 4.12 9.93
C PRO A 38 -2.53 4.28 8.40
N GLY A 39 -2.36 5.51 7.89
CA GLY A 39 -2.28 5.77 6.45
C GLY A 39 -1.09 5.12 5.75
N MET A 40 0.07 4.99 6.40
CA MET A 40 1.25 4.35 5.82
C MET A 40 1.04 2.85 5.62
N TRP A 41 0.49 2.18 6.63
CA TRP A 41 0.13 0.76 6.53
C TRP A 41 -0.93 0.52 5.46
N SER A 42 -1.93 1.41 5.40
CA SER A 42 -2.96 1.36 4.38
C SER A 42 -2.37 1.47 2.96
N TRP A 43 -1.37 2.33 2.75
CA TRP A 43 -0.65 2.45 1.48
C TRP A 43 0.13 1.17 1.13
N VAL A 44 0.88 0.62 2.09
CA VAL A 44 1.65 -0.64 1.88
C VAL A 44 0.69 -1.75 1.46
N LEU A 45 -0.40 -1.94 2.21
CA LEU A 45 -1.40 -2.97 1.91
C LEU A 45 -2.00 -2.78 0.53
N HIS A 46 -2.28 -1.55 0.09
CA HIS A 46 -2.89 -1.29 -1.22
C HIS A 46 -1.96 -1.68 -2.37
N ARG A 47 -0.64 -1.48 -2.19
CA ARG A 47 0.38 -1.91 -3.15
C ARG A 47 0.52 -3.42 -3.20
N ILE A 48 0.56 -4.07 -2.03
CA ILE A 48 0.64 -5.53 -1.93
C ILE A 48 -0.58 -6.17 -2.60
N THR A 49 -1.79 -5.75 -2.23
CA THR A 49 -3.01 -6.31 -2.81
C THR A 49 -3.11 -6.04 -4.31
N GLY A 50 -2.72 -4.84 -4.78
CA GLY A 50 -2.68 -4.53 -6.21
C GLY A 50 -1.73 -5.43 -7.00
N ALA A 51 -0.53 -5.68 -6.47
CA ALA A 51 0.43 -6.60 -7.08
C ALA A 51 -0.09 -8.04 -7.08
N THR A 52 -0.68 -8.51 -5.97
CA THR A 52 -1.31 -9.84 -5.87
C THR A 52 -2.41 -10.00 -6.92
N ILE A 53 -3.31 -9.03 -7.07
CA ILE A 53 -4.40 -9.06 -8.04
C ILE A 53 -3.85 -9.08 -9.47
N PHE A 54 -2.82 -8.28 -9.77
CA PHE A 54 -2.19 -8.26 -11.09
C PHE A 54 -1.64 -9.64 -11.49
N PHE A 55 -0.85 -10.29 -10.62
CA PHE A 55 -0.31 -11.62 -10.90
C PHE A 55 -1.40 -12.70 -10.95
N PHE A 56 -2.40 -12.60 -10.08
CA PHE A 56 -3.58 -13.46 -10.15
C PHE A 56 -4.25 -13.34 -11.52
N LEU A 57 -4.54 -12.12 -11.98
CA LEU A 57 -5.19 -11.90 -13.27
C LEU A 57 -4.35 -12.41 -14.45
N PHE A 58 -3.02 -12.27 -14.38
CA PHE A 58 -2.13 -12.82 -15.40
C PHE A 58 -2.29 -14.34 -15.55
N VAL A 59 -2.15 -15.08 -14.44
CA VAL A 59 -2.31 -16.55 -14.45
C VAL A 59 -3.76 -16.94 -14.80
N HIS A 60 -4.74 -16.26 -14.22
CA HIS A 60 -6.16 -16.53 -14.43
C HIS A 60 -6.60 -16.40 -15.89
N VAL A 61 -6.09 -15.40 -16.62
CA VAL A 61 -6.39 -15.22 -18.05
C VAL A 61 -5.78 -16.35 -18.88
N LEU A 62 -4.56 -16.81 -18.57
CA LEU A 62 -3.94 -17.94 -19.25
C LEU A 62 -4.72 -19.23 -19.02
N ASP A 63 -5.12 -19.51 -17.78
CA ASP A 63 -5.88 -20.71 -17.43
C ASP A 63 -7.27 -20.70 -18.08
N THR A 64 -7.93 -19.54 -18.12
CA THR A 64 -9.24 -19.39 -18.78
C THR A 64 -9.12 -19.54 -20.31
N ALA A 65 -7.99 -19.14 -20.91
CA ALA A 65 -7.76 -19.30 -22.34
C ALA A 65 -7.73 -20.78 -22.78
N LEU A 66 -7.41 -21.73 -21.87
CA LEU A 66 -7.45 -23.17 -22.16
C LEU A 66 -8.84 -23.68 -22.57
N VAL A 67 -9.91 -22.98 -22.19
CA VAL A 67 -11.29 -23.27 -22.65
C VAL A 67 -11.38 -23.28 -24.18
N ARG A 68 -10.55 -22.48 -24.87
CA ARG A 68 -10.53 -22.41 -26.33
C ARG A 68 -9.71 -23.52 -27.01
N VAL A 69 -8.95 -24.31 -26.25
CA VAL A 69 -8.02 -25.32 -26.80
C VAL A 69 -8.60 -26.72 -26.71
N SER A 70 -8.99 -27.17 -25.52
CA SER A 70 -9.56 -28.51 -25.30
C SER A 70 -10.44 -28.52 -24.05
N PRO A 71 -11.70 -28.98 -24.15
CA PRO A 71 -12.55 -29.19 -22.97
C PRO A 71 -11.96 -30.19 -21.97
N GLN A 72 -11.24 -31.22 -22.44
CA GLN A 72 -10.61 -32.20 -21.56
C GLN A 72 -9.47 -31.57 -20.75
N ALA A 73 -8.64 -30.73 -21.39
CA ALA A 73 -7.56 -30.01 -20.71
C ALA A 73 -8.09 -29.01 -19.68
N TYR A 74 -9.20 -28.34 -19.97
CA TYR A 74 -9.86 -27.46 -18.99
C TYR A 74 -10.41 -28.24 -17.80
N ASN A 75 -11.10 -29.36 -18.06
CA ASN A 75 -11.70 -30.19 -17.00
C ASN A 75 -10.66 -30.82 -16.07
N SER A 76 -9.48 -31.19 -16.58
CA SER A 76 -8.40 -31.71 -15.74
C SER A 76 -7.80 -30.61 -14.85
N VAL A 77 -7.58 -29.41 -15.38
CA VAL A 77 -7.04 -28.28 -14.63
C VAL A 77 -8.01 -27.80 -13.55
N ILE A 78 -9.29 -27.58 -13.88
CA ILE A 78 -10.29 -27.12 -12.90
C ILE A 78 -10.53 -28.15 -11.79
N GLY A 79 -10.35 -29.44 -12.08
CA GLY A 79 -10.39 -30.51 -11.08
C GLY A 79 -9.34 -30.33 -9.98
N THR A 80 -8.16 -29.78 -10.32
CA THR A 80 -7.09 -29.52 -9.34
C THR A 80 -7.36 -28.32 -8.43
N TYR A 81 -8.27 -27.43 -8.81
CA TYR A 81 -8.63 -26.25 -8.02
C TYR A 81 -9.66 -26.54 -6.93
N LYS A 82 -10.30 -27.71 -6.93
CA LYS A 82 -11.29 -28.10 -5.91
C LYS A 82 -10.63 -28.69 -4.67
N THR A 83 -9.67 -27.96 -4.09
CA THR A 83 -8.97 -28.35 -2.87
C THR A 83 -9.18 -27.32 -1.78
N PRO A 84 -9.16 -27.70 -0.49
CA PRO A 84 -9.31 -26.75 0.61
C PRO A 84 -8.22 -25.69 0.64
N VAL A 85 -7.02 -26.01 0.13
CA VAL A 85 -5.92 -25.05 -0.03
C VAL A 85 -6.31 -23.96 -1.01
N VAL A 86 -6.90 -24.31 -2.14
CA VAL A 86 -7.37 -23.33 -3.12
C VAL A 86 -8.56 -22.54 -2.59
N GLY A 87 -9.45 -23.15 -1.81
CA GLY A 87 -10.51 -22.41 -1.10
C GLY A 87 -9.95 -21.32 -0.16
N LEU A 88 -8.86 -21.59 0.56
CA LEU A 88 -8.15 -20.56 1.33
C LEU A 88 -7.54 -19.46 0.44
N MET A 89 -7.00 -19.82 -0.73
CA MET A 89 -6.48 -18.85 -1.70
C MET A 89 -7.60 -17.98 -2.30
N GLU A 90 -8.77 -18.56 -2.60
CA GLU A 90 -9.96 -17.84 -3.04
C GLU A 90 -10.40 -16.82 -1.99
N PHE A 91 -10.44 -17.21 -0.70
CA PHE A 91 -10.70 -16.27 0.38
C PHE A 91 -9.66 -15.15 0.43
N GLY A 92 -8.37 -15.50 0.34
CA GLY A 92 -7.27 -14.53 0.28
C GLY A 92 -7.43 -13.53 -0.87
N LEU A 93 -7.93 -13.99 -2.02
CA LEU A 93 -8.23 -13.11 -3.16
C LEU A 93 -9.42 -12.19 -2.87
N VAL A 94 -10.49 -12.68 -2.23
CA VAL A 94 -11.63 -11.84 -1.78
C VAL A 94 -11.14 -10.75 -0.83
N VAL A 95 -10.28 -11.10 0.13
CA VAL A 95 -9.60 -10.17 1.05
C VAL A 95 -8.83 -9.10 0.27
N ALA A 96 -8.01 -9.51 -0.69
CA ALA A 96 -7.17 -8.59 -1.47
C ALA A 96 -8.00 -7.64 -2.36
N VAL A 97 -8.94 -8.16 -3.14
CA VAL A 97 -9.75 -7.40 -4.09
C VAL A 97 -10.66 -6.41 -3.37
N SER A 98 -11.37 -6.85 -2.34
CA SER A 98 -12.27 -5.97 -1.58
C SER A 98 -11.51 -4.83 -0.89
N TYR A 99 -10.37 -5.11 -0.26
CA TYR A 99 -9.53 -4.08 0.33
C TYR A 99 -9.00 -3.11 -0.73
N HIS A 100 -8.50 -3.63 -1.84
CA HIS A 100 -7.92 -2.83 -2.92
C HIS A 100 -8.95 -1.84 -3.50
N ALA A 101 -10.16 -2.33 -3.78
CA ALA A 101 -11.26 -1.52 -4.31
C ALA A 101 -11.70 -0.43 -3.33
N LEU A 102 -11.99 -0.78 -2.07
CA LEU A 102 -12.44 0.17 -1.06
C LEU A 102 -11.38 1.24 -0.74
N ASN A 103 -10.12 0.82 -0.59
CA ASN A 103 -9.06 1.78 -0.34
C ASN A 103 -8.72 2.63 -1.57
N GLY A 104 -8.91 2.10 -2.78
CA GLY A 104 -8.82 2.86 -4.03
C GLY A 104 -9.85 3.99 -4.08
N ILE A 105 -11.11 3.71 -3.71
CA ILE A 105 -12.15 4.74 -3.59
C ILE A 105 -11.75 5.80 -2.57
N ARG A 106 -11.22 5.41 -1.40
CA ARG A 106 -10.70 6.37 -0.41
C ARG A 106 -9.61 7.27 -1.01
N ILE A 107 -8.66 6.72 -1.75
CA ILE A 107 -7.59 7.50 -2.39
C ILE A 107 -8.17 8.49 -3.41
N ILE A 108 -9.08 8.04 -4.28
CA ILE A 108 -9.79 8.90 -5.24
C ILE A 108 -10.53 10.03 -4.51
N LEU A 109 -11.26 9.73 -3.44
CA LEU A 109 -11.94 10.76 -2.65
C LEU A 109 -10.96 11.76 -2.04
N ILE A 110 -9.80 11.31 -1.55
CA ILE A 110 -8.78 12.20 -0.99
C ILE A 110 -8.18 13.13 -2.07
N ASP A 111 -7.96 12.61 -3.28
CA ASP A 111 -7.32 13.34 -4.36
C ASP A 111 -8.27 14.36 -5.03
N PHE A 112 -9.55 14.02 -5.16
CA PHE A 112 -10.53 14.84 -5.88
C PHE A 112 -11.43 15.71 -4.98
N TRP A 113 -11.44 15.50 -3.66
CA TRP A 113 -12.25 16.29 -2.72
C TRP A 113 -11.38 17.23 -1.88
N SER A 114 -11.69 18.53 -1.89
CA SER A 114 -10.93 19.55 -1.15
C SER A 114 -10.86 19.34 0.37
N GLN A 115 -11.84 18.64 0.95
CA GLN A 115 -11.84 18.27 2.38
C GLN A 115 -11.34 16.84 2.64
N GLY A 116 -10.94 16.10 1.60
CA GLY A 116 -10.50 14.71 1.68
C GLY A 116 -9.38 14.47 2.71
N PRO A 117 -8.27 15.22 2.67
CA PRO A 117 -7.18 15.06 3.64
C PRO A 117 -7.58 15.26 5.11
N ARG A 118 -8.61 16.10 5.37
CA ARG A 118 -9.14 16.34 6.71
C ARG A 118 -9.87 15.11 7.27
N TYR A 119 -10.57 14.36 6.43
CA TYR A 119 -11.36 13.19 6.83
C TYR A 119 -10.63 11.85 6.60
N GLN A 120 -9.34 11.85 6.27
CA GLN A 120 -8.60 10.64 5.88
C GLN A 120 -8.67 9.49 6.90
N ARG A 121 -8.69 9.80 8.21
CA ARG A 121 -8.75 8.81 9.30
C ARG A 121 -10.16 8.26 9.47
N LEU A 122 -11.17 9.11 9.32
CA LEU A 122 -12.58 8.69 9.32
C LEU A 122 -12.85 7.76 8.12
N MET A 123 -12.42 8.17 6.92
CA MET A 123 -12.55 7.34 5.72
C MET A 123 -11.83 5.99 5.87
N LEU A 124 -10.65 5.96 6.49
CA LEU A 124 -9.95 4.70 6.75
C LEU A 124 -10.74 3.79 7.72
N GLY A 125 -11.34 4.36 8.77
CA GLY A 125 -12.21 3.61 9.68
C GLY A 125 -13.46 3.07 8.98
N VAL A 126 -14.12 3.88 8.14
CA VAL A 126 -15.27 3.47 7.32
C VAL A 126 -14.90 2.33 6.37
N VAL A 127 -13.76 2.47 5.66
CA VAL A 127 -13.23 1.40 4.81
C VAL A 127 -13.04 0.11 5.60
N GLY A 128 -12.44 0.17 6.79
CA GLY A 128 -12.25 -1.00 7.64
C GLY A 128 -13.57 -1.67 8.05
N ILE A 129 -14.57 -0.89 8.46
CA ILE A 129 -15.90 -1.42 8.84
C ILE A 129 -16.58 -2.07 7.64
N VAL A 130 -16.66 -1.37 6.51
CA VAL A 130 -17.31 -1.90 5.28
C VAL A 130 -16.58 -3.15 4.79
N TRP A 131 -15.25 -3.16 4.86
CA TRP A 131 -14.45 -4.31 4.49
C TRP A 131 -14.76 -5.53 5.37
N LEU A 132 -14.85 -5.37 6.69
CA LEU A 132 -15.24 -6.45 7.60
C LEU A 132 -16.68 -6.94 7.35
N LEU A 133 -17.60 -6.02 7.05
CA LEU A 133 -18.99 -6.38 6.69
C LEU A 133 -19.08 -7.21 5.41
N ILE A 134 -18.12 -7.07 4.49
CA ILE A 134 -18.01 -7.91 3.29
C ILE A 134 -17.34 -9.25 3.64
N LEU A 135 -16.25 -9.22 4.41
CA LEU A 135 -15.45 -10.41 4.70
C LEU A 135 -16.13 -11.42 5.61
N VAL A 136 -16.87 -10.97 6.62
CA VAL A 136 -17.50 -11.89 7.58
C VAL A 136 -18.54 -12.79 6.88
N PRO A 137 -19.51 -12.26 6.10
CA PRO A 137 -20.42 -13.09 5.33
C PRO A 137 -19.70 -13.99 4.32
N ALA A 138 -18.69 -13.46 3.61
CA ALA A 138 -17.93 -14.25 2.65
C ALA A 138 -17.21 -15.44 3.31
N ALA A 139 -16.61 -15.23 4.49
CA ALA A 139 -15.95 -16.27 5.26
C ALA A 139 -16.94 -17.33 5.76
N VAL A 140 -18.12 -16.91 6.24
CA VAL A 140 -19.17 -17.83 6.69
C VAL A 140 -19.67 -18.69 5.53
N VAL A 141 -19.99 -18.08 4.39
CA VAL A 141 -20.47 -18.80 3.20
C VAL A 141 -19.41 -19.77 2.69
N LEU A 142 -18.15 -19.37 2.63
CA LEU A 142 -17.07 -20.26 2.22
C LEU A 142 -16.88 -21.41 3.23
N GLY A 143 -16.92 -21.13 4.53
CA GLY A 143 -16.80 -22.13 5.58
C GLY A 143 -17.91 -23.18 5.52
N ILE A 144 -19.15 -22.76 5.26
CA ILE A 144 -20.28 -23.66 5.05
C ILE A 144 -20.01 -24.55 3.82
N HIS A 145 -19.70 -23.97 2.67
CA HIS A 145 -19.44 -24.76 1.45
C HIS A 145 -18.27 -25.73 1.59
N MET A 146 -17.19 -25.32 2.27
CA MET A 146 -16.06 -26.20 2.55
C MET A 146 -16.49 -27.36 3.45
N TRP A 147 -17.22 -27.10 4.53
CA TRP A 147 -17.71 -28.12 5.44
C TRP A 147 -18.61 -29.14 4.74
N GLU A 148 -19.49 -28.67 3.86
CA GLU A 148 -20.38 -29.53 3.08
C GLU A 148 -19.64 -30.43 2.08
N HIS A 149 -18.49 -30.01 1.58
CA HIS A 149 -17.69 -30.80 0.66
C HIS A 149 -16.88 -31.92 1.35
N PHE A 150 -16.64 -31.83 2.66
CA PHE A 150 -15.87 -32.84 3.42
C PHE A 150 -16.72 -33.89 4.14
N ARG A 151 -18.04 -33.69 4.24
CA ARG A 151 -18.99 -34.65 4.79
C ARG A 151 -19.63 -35.50 3.69
#